data_AF-A0A9N9I6V5-F1
#
_entry.id   AF-A0A9N9I6V5-F1
#
_cell.length_a   1.000
_cell.length_b   1.000
_cell.length_c   1.000
_cell.angle_alpha   90.00
_cell.angle_beta   90.00
_cell.angle_gamma   90.00
#
_symmetry.space_group_name_H-M   'P 1'
#
loop_
_entity.id
_entity.type
_entity.pdbx_description
1 polymer ?
#
loop_
_entity_poly.entity_id
_entity_poly.type
_entity_poly.pdbx_seq_one_letter_code
_entity_poly.pdbx_strand_id
1 'polypeptide(L)'
;TLSPYGKQMNSQLKYTSPPRRNETEVPIPLSETPVIRKNTDIRKQKRRSSLDKRGKRASSIGNGFVAKPHPDISHEEFYRHIQQDLPGPIKLRQLLSWCGQRALEKQRSKDENALKIAKIVEADILNDLMDSKINTSWYHRNNDQDLQVRIKQPHQQNVENRNKFEELKPIFQRLKTENDEWNNLINEINSFHSSIDKAVKKVSQGNNNIFLVPDEVDMTVLHVDNLYTILYNASSYNTATQTYCENLLIKLLAVIRKRQEKSSNISIETDE
;
A
#
# COMPACT_ATOMS: atom_id res chain seq x y z
N THR A 1 53.35 -48.40 -70.78
CA THR A 1 51.93 -48.23 -70.44
C THR A 1 51.82 -47.71 -69.02
N LEU A 2 51.14 -46.57 -68.87
CA LEU A 2 50.42 -46.07 -67.68
C LEU A 2 51.17 -45.86 -66.33
N SER A 3 51.35 -44.57 -66.02
CA SER A 3 51.19 -43.91 -64.70
C SER A 3 49.91 -44.43 -63.97
N PRO A 4 49.68 -44.30 -62.63
CA PRO A 4 50.03 -43.10 -61.84
C PRO A 4 50.15 -43.17 -60.27
N TYR A 5 50.49 -42.00 -59.70
CA TYR A 5 50.35 -41.50 -58.31
C TYR A 5 51.13 -42.24 -57.19
N GLY A 6 51.93 -41.63 -56.33
CA GLY A 6 52.10 -40.23 -55.95
C GLY A 6 52.24 -40.16 -54.41
N LYS A 7 53.33 -39.61 -53.87
CA LYS A 7 53.38 -38.95 -52.55
C LYS A 7 54.73 -38.26 -52.35
N GLN A 8 54.62 -36.97 -52.08
CA GLN A 8 55.70 -36.00 -51.89
C GLN A 8 56.49 -36.30 -50.61
N MET A 9 57.82 -36.21 -50.70
CA MET A 9 58.72 -36.13 -49.55
C MET A 9 58.98 -34.67 -49.20
N ASN A 10 58.73 -34.35 -47.93
CA ASN A 10 59.03 -33.08 -47.29
C ASN A 10 60.53 -32.77 -47.39
N SER A 11 60.89 -31.67 -48.03
CA SER A 11 62.17 -30.99 -47.80
C SER A 11 61.88 -29.59 -47.30
N GLN A 12 62.28 -29.33 -46.05
CA GLN A 12 62.24 -28.02 -45.44
C GLN A 12 63.22 -27.09 -46.17
N LEU A 13 62.68 -26.20 -47.00
CA LEU A 13 63.43 -25.06 -47.52
C LEU A 13 63.46 -23.98 -46.43
N LYS A 14 64.66 -23.76 -45.89
CA LYS A 14 65.00 -22.62 -45.03
C LYS A 14 64.75 -21.34 -45.83
N TYR A 15 63.75 -20.56 -45.45
CA TYR A 15 63.52 -19.25 -46.04
C TYR A 15 64.61 -18.28 -45.60
N THR A 16 65.62 -18.08 -46.45
CA THR A 16 66.57 -16.98 -46.33
C THR A 16 65.88 -15.70 -46.79
N SER A 17 65.74 -14.73 -45.88
CA SER A 17 65.24 -13.40 -46.19
C SER A 17 66.16 -12.72 -47.22
N PRO A 18 65.64 -12.00 -48.21
CA PRO A 18 66.46 -11.28 -49.18
C PRO A 18 67.21 -10.12 -48.50
N PRO A 19 68.37 -9.71 -49.03
CA PRO A 19 69.19 -8.66 -48.43
C PRO A 19 68.40 -7.35 -48.35
N ARG A 20 68.41 -6.71 -47.17
CA ARG A 20 67.86 -5.37 -46.94
C ARG A 20 68.52 -4.41 -47.93
N ARG A 21 67.75 -3.96 -48.91
CA ARG A 21 68.13 -2.83 -49.77
C ARG A 21 68.21 -1.60 -48.87
N ASN A 22 69.42 -1.05 -48.75
CA ASN A 22 69.80 0.26 -48.24
C ASN A 22 68.79 0.89 -47.28
N GLU A 23 69.08 0.81 -45.98
CA GLU A 23 68.37 1.60 -44.96
C GLU A 23 68.58 3.09 -45.27
N THR A 24 67.58 3.72 -45.89
CA THR A 24 67.52 5.18 -45.94
C THR A 24 67.03 5.65 -44.58
N GLU A 25 67.96 6.12 -43.76
CA GLU A 25 67.66 6.86 -42.54
C GLU A 25 66.91 8.15 -42.92
N VAL A 26 65.59 8.12 -42.79
CA VAL A 26 64.74 9.30 -43.00
C VAL A 26 64.66 10.03 -41.66
N PRO A 27 65.25 11.24 -41.52
CA PRO A 27 65.17 11.99 -40.28
C PRO A 27 63.70 12.34 -39.99
N ILE A 28 63.22 11.93 -38.81
CA ILE A 28 61.90 12.28 -38.34
C ILE A 28 61.90 13.79 -38.03
N PRO A 29 61.09 14.60 -38.71
CA PRO A 29 61.07 16.03 -38.46
C PRO A 29 60.57 16.31 -37.04
N LEU A 30 61.41 16.99 -36.25
CA LEU A 30 61.11 17.38 -34.85
C LEU A 30 59.99 18.42 -34.73
N SER A 31 59.53 18.98 -35.85
CA SER A 31 58.43 19.94 -35.90
C SER A 31 57.38 19.51 -36.92
N GLU A 32 56.12 19.52 -36.51
CA GLU A 32 55.00 19.20 -37.40
C GLU A 32 54.96 20.13 -38.62
N THR A 33 54.76 19.56 -39.80
CA THR A 33 54.56 20.31 -41.04
C THR A 33 53.31 21.18 -40.93
N PRO A 34 53.26 22.35 -41.61
CA PRO A 34 52.14 23.29 -41.50
C PRO A 34 50.77 22.68 -41.88
N VAL A 35 50.75 21.63 -42.72
CA VAL A 35 49.54 20.86 -43.05
C VAL A 35 49.11 19.99 -41.87
N ILE A 36 50.05 19.39 -41.15
CA ILE A 36 49.75 18.61 -39.93
C ILE A 36 49.19 19.52 -38.85
N ARG A 37 49.78 20.72 -38.66
CA ARG A 37 49.27 21.75 -37.74
C ARG A 37 47.85 22.20 -38.07
N LYS A 38 47.49 22.34 -39.36
CA LYS A 38 46.09 22.64 -39.76
C LYS A 38 45.13 21.49 -39.48
N ASN A 39 45.61 20.25 -39.55
CA ASN A 39 44.81 19.04 -39.31
C ASN A 39 44.75 18.63 -37.83
N THR A 40 45.41 19.37 -36.92
CA THR A 40 45.33 19.07 -35.47
C THR A 40 43.92 19.18 -34.95
N ASP A 41 43.14 20.13 -35.46
CA ASP A 41 41.77 20.37 -35.00
C ASP A 41 40.86 19.22 -35.42
N ILE A 42 41.08 18.65 -36.61
CA ILE A 42 40.35 17.47 -37.11
C ILE A 42 40.70 16.21 -36.29
N ARG A 43 41.95 16.11 -35.79
CA ARG A 43 42.40 14.99 -34.94
C ARG A 43 41.96 15.14 -33.48
N LYS A 44 41.87 16.37 -32.97
CA LYS A 44 41.39 16.70 -31.62
C LYS A 44 39.86 16.70 -31.53
N GLN A 45 39.16 16.88 -32.65
CA GLN A 45 37.74 16.59 -32.76
C GLN A 45 37.54 15.09 -32.50
N LYS A 46 37.00 14.79 -31.32
CA LYS A 46 36.64 13.46 -30.82
C LYS A 46 36.05 12.64 -31.97
N ARG A 47 36.73 11.53 -32.33
CA ARG A 47 36.38 10.63 -33.45
C ARG A 47 34.87 10.58 -33.64
N ARG A 48 34.36 11.06 -34.78
CA ARG A 48 32.93 11.00 -35.16
C ARG A 48 32.37 9.64 -34.79
N SER A 49 31.59 9.57 -33.71
CA SER A 49 30.85 8.37 -33.35
C SER A 49 29.63 8.29 -34.26
N SER A 50 29.45 7.14 -34.92
CA SER A 50 28.24 6.83 -35.71
C SER A 50 26.96 6.81 -34.88
N LEU A 51 27.09 6.80 -33.55
CA LEU A 51 25.99 6.94 -32.59
C LEU A 51 25.50 8.38 -32.43
N ASP A 52 26.35 9.40 -32.63
CA ASP A 52 25.99 10.78 -32.34
C ASP A 52 24.99 11.38 -33.35
N LYS A 53 24.76 10.71 -34.49
CA LYS A 53 23.77 11.11 -35.49
C LYS A 53 22.56 10.19 -35.57
N ARG A 54 22.50 9.11 -34.76
CA ARG A 54 21.36 8.20 -34.75
C ARG A 54 20.25 8.79 -33.88
N GLY A 55 19.13 9.15 -34.50
CA GLY A 55 17.95 9.70 -33.80
C GLY A 55 17.79 11.22 -33.82
N LYS A 56 18.70 11.98 -34.45
CA LYS A 56 18.59 13.46 -34.59
C LYS A 56 17.54 13.92 -35.63
N ARG A 57 16.58 13.06 -35.99
CA ARG A 57 15.50 13.36 -36.96
C ARG A 57 14.14 13.01 -36.36
N ALA A 58 13.61 13.89 -35.53
CA ALA A 58 12.17 14.13 -35.35
C ALA A 58 11.99 15.26 -34.33
N SER A 59 11.51 16.42 -34.80
CA SER A 59 10.76 17.43 -34.03
C SER A 59 11.33 17.82 -32.66
N SER A 60 12.38 18.66 -32.61
CA SER A 60 12.62 19.48 -31.41
C SER A 60 11.60 20.62 -31.43
N ILE A 61 10.43 20.42 -30.80
CA ILE A 61 9.54 21.54 -30.46
C ILE A 61 10.33 22.43 -29.48
N GLY A 62 10.74 23.61 -29.96
CA GLY A 62 11.10 24.81 -29.20
C GLY A 62 12.24 24.79 -28.18
N ASN A 63 12.33 23.79 -27.29
CA ASN A 63 13.11 23.82 -26.06
C ASN A 63 13.92 22.53 -25.79
N GLY A 64 14.20 21.73 -26.83
CA GLY A 64 14.95 20.46 -26.68
C GLY A 64 14.10 19.27 -26.22
N PHE A 65 12.77 19.35 -26.34
CA PHE A 65 11.87 18.23 -26.04
C PHE A 65 11.70 17.31 -27.26
N VAL A 66 11.88 16.01 -27.03
CA VAL A 66 11.71 14.93 -28.03
C VAL A 66 10.33 14.31 -27.89
N ALA A 67 9.76 13.88 -29.01
CA ALA A 67 8.49 13.15 -29.06
C ALA A 67 8.45 11.94 -28.11
N LYS A 68 7.25 11.62 -27.60
CA LYS A 68 6.98 10.51 -26.69
C LYS A 68 7.49 9.18 -27.28
N PRO A 69 8.17 8.32 -26.49
CA PRO A 69 8.49 6.96 -26.90
C PRO A 69 7.22 6.16 -27.22
N HIS A 70 7.30 5.22 -28.16
CA HIS A 70 6.19 4.32 -28.49
C HIS A 70 5.65 3.61 -27.21
N PRO A 71 4.33 3.40 -27.07
CA PRO A 71 3.72 2.80 -25.88
C PRO A 71 4.27 1.42 -25.50
N ASP A 72 4.85 0.68 -26.44
CA ASP A 72 5.43 -0.65 -26.20
C ASP A 72 6.79 -0.62 -25.49
N ILE A 73 7.45 0.53 -25.46
CA ILE A 73 8.77 0.67 -24.82
C ILE A 73 8.58 0.64 -23.30
N SER A 74 9.35 -0.17 -22.59
CA SER A 74 9.30 -0.21 -21.12
C SER A 74 9.77 1.13 -20.52
N HIS A 75 9.19 1.51 -19.39
CA HIS A 75 9.58 2.71 -18.65
C HIS A 75 11.06 2.66 -18.22
N GLU A 76 11.62 1.45 -18.05
CA GLU A 76 13.03 1.23 -17.76
C GLU A 76 13.96 1.66 -18.90
N GLU A 77 13.49 1.69 -20.15
CA GLU A 77 14.33 1.97 -21.33
C GLU A 77 14.24 3.41 -21.82
N PHE A 78 13.40 4.23 -21.18
CA PHE A 78 13.19 5.63 -21.57
C PHE A 78 14.49 6.43 -21.58
N TYR A 79 15.42 6.17 -20.66
CA TYR A 79 16.71 6.87 -20.61
C TYR A 79 17.55 6.69 -21.88
N ARG A 80 17.39 5.57 -22.61
CA ARG A 80 18.15 5.30 -23.85
C ARG A 80 17.70 6.19 -25.02
N HIS A 81 16.49 6.75 -24.91
CA HIS A 81 15.84 7.53 -25.97
C HIS A 81 16.01 9.04 -25.76
N ILE A 82 16.68 9.43 -24.67
CA ILE A 82 16.98 10.82 -24.34
C ILE A 82 18.36 11.19 -24.92
N GLN A 83 18.49 12.40 -25.42
CA GLN A 83 19.76 12.89 -25.96
C GLN A 83 20.84 12.96 -24.87
N GLN A 84 21.99 12.35 -25.13
CA GLN A 84 23.10 12.30 -24.16
C GLN A 84 23.76 13.66 -23.94
N ASP A 85 23.64 14.59 -24.88
CA ASP A 85 24.24 15.92 -24.82
C ASP A 85 23.48 16.90 -23.89
N LEU A 86 22.28 16.50 -23.42
CA LEU A 86 21.42 17.36 -22.60
C LEU A 86 21.88 17.41 -21.12
N PRO A 87 21.77 18.56 -20.44
CA PRO A 87 22.02 18.67 -19.00
C PRO A 87 21.14 17.73 -18.16
N GLY A 88 21.67 17.22 -17.05
CA GLY A 88 20.98 16.29 -16.14
C GLY A 88 19.54 16.69 -15.75
N PRO A 89 19.30 17.93 -15.29
CA PRO A 89 17.96 18.41 -14.93
C PRO A 89 16.95 18.40 -16.08
N ILE A 90 17.43 18.62 -17.31
CA ILE A 90 16.58 18.62 -18.51
C ILE A 90 16.27 17.18 -18.92
N LYS A 91 17.25 16.26 -18.83
CA LYS A 91 17.02 14.82 -19.02
C LYS A 91 15.99 14.29 -18.03
N LEU A 92 16.11 14.67 -16.75
CA LEU A 92 15.15 14.26 -15.73
C LEU A 92 13.75 14.80 -16.03
N ARG A 93 13.64 16.09 -16.38
CA ARG A 93 12.36 16.68 -16.75
C ARG A 93 11.69 15.90 -17.88
N GLN A 94 12.44 15.60 -18.94
CA GLN A 94 11.94 14.82 -20.08
C GLN A 94 11.49 13.40 -19.67
N LEU A 95 12.28 12.72 -18.85
CA LEU A 95 11.93 11.41 -18.31
C LEU A 95 10.65 11.47 -17.46
N LEU A 96 10.54 12.44 -16.56
CA LEU A 96 9.38 12.65 -15.71
C LEU A 96 8.13 12.98 -16.53
N SER A 97 8.25 13.81 -17.56
CA SER A 97 7.14 14.12 -18.46
C SER A 97 6.63 12.87 -19.18
N TRP A 98 7.52 12.01 -19.69
CA TRP A 98 7.12 10.76 -20.35
C TRP A 98 6.48 9.76 -19.38
N CYS A 99 7.06 9.60 -18.18
CA CYS A 99 6.48 8.77 -17.13
C CYS A 99 5.10 9.29 -16.68
N GLY A 100 4.98 10.61 -16.51
CA GLY A 100 3.74 11.29 -16.13
C GLY A 100 2.63 11.06 -17.16
N GLN A 101 2.89 11.32 -18.45
CA GLN A 101 1.92 11.08 -19.53
C GLN A 101 1.40 9.64 -19.53
N ARG A 102 2.30 8.65 -19.37
CA ARG A 102 1.90 7.23 -19.33
C ARG A 102 1.14 6.86 -18.05
N ALA A 103 1.46 7.50 -16.93
CA ALA A 103 0.75 7.30 -15.68
C ALA A 103 -0.70 7.82 -15.77
N LEU A 104 -0.92 9.01 -16.34
CA LEU A 104 -2.25 9.58 -16.57
C LEU A 104 -3.13 8.68 -17.46
N GLU A 105 -2.53 8.06 -18.48
CA GLU A 105 -3.22 7.10 -19.35
C GLU A 105 -3.63 5.82 -18.61
N LYS A 106 -2.81 5.35 -17.65
CA LYS A 106 -3.04 4.10 -16.90
C LYS A 106 -3.95 4.29 -15.68
N GLN A 107 -4.16 5.51 -15.21
CA GLN A 107 -4.96 5.78 -14.01
C GLN A 107 -6.41 5.32 -14.15
N ARG A 108 -6.85 4.55 -13.15
CA ARG A 108 -8.22 4.06 -12.98
C ARG A 108 -8.58 4.19 -11.50
N SER A 109 -9.76 4.74 -11.21
CA SER A 109 -10.34 4.79 -9.86
C SER A 109 -11.81 4.41 -9.92
N LYS A 110 -12.39 4.07 -8.76
CA LYS A 110 -13.83 3.78 -8.64
C LYS A 110 -14.69 5.03 -8.79
N ASP A 111 -14.19 6.17 -8.31
CA ASP A 111 -14.90 7.45 -8.34
C ASP A 111 -14.53 8.24 -9.60
N GLU A 112 -15.44 8.27 -10.59
CA GLU A 112 -15.19 8.95 -11.87
C GLU A 112 -15.00 10.46 -11.73
N ASN A 113 -15.75 11.11 -10.84
CA ASN A 113 -15.67 12.56 -10.64
C ASN A 113 -14.34 12.96 -10.01
N ALA A 114 -13.90 12.22 -8.98
CA ALA A 114 -12.59 12.41 -8.38
C ALA A 114 -11.46 12.15 -9.40
N LEU A 115 -11.62 11.14 -10.27
CA LEU A 115 -10.65 10.84 -11.34
C LEU A 115 -10.51 12.00 -12.33
N LYS A 116 -11.63 12.58 -12.77
CA LYS A 116 -11.63 13.71 -13.72
C LYS A 116 -10.91 14.90 -13.12
N ILE A 117 -11.21 15.24 -11.87
CA ILE A 117 -10.56 16.35 -11.16
C ILE A 117 -9.05 16.09 -11.02
N ALA A 118 -8.67 14.88 -10.57
CA ALA A 118 -7.26 14.50 -10.45
C ALA A 118 -6.53 14.60 -11.80
N LYS A 119 -7.13 14.10 -12.89
CA LYS A 119 -6.54 14.17 -14.24
C LYS A 119 -6.33 15.60 -14.73
N ILE A 120 -7.25 16.52 -14.44
CA ILE A 120 -7.10 17.93 -14.82
C ILE A 120 -5.89 18.53 -14.07
N VAL A 121 -5.85 18.37 -12.75
CA VAL A 121 -4.76 18.91 -11.92
C VAL A 121 -3.41 18.31 -12.30
N GLU A 122 -3.35 16.99 -12.50
CA GLU A 122 -2.12 16.31 -12.90
C GLU A 122 -1.65 16.71 -14.31
N ALA A 123 -2.58 16.93 -15.25
CA ALA A 123 -2.26 17.43 -16.59
C ALA A 123 -1.71 18.85 -16.53
N ASP A 124 -2.26 19.72 -15.68
CA ASP A 124 -1.76 21.08 -15.47
C ASP A 124 -0.34 21.07 -14.90
N ILE A 125 -0.09 20.27 -13.86
CA ILE A 125 1.26 20.11 -13.28
C ILE A 125 2.25 19.57 -14.32
N LEU A 126 1.81 18.62 -15.15
CA LEU A 126 2.62 18.06 -16.22
C LEU A 126 2.94 19.12 -17.29
N ASN A 127 1.99 19.98 -17.65
CA ASN A 127 2.20 21.10 -18.55
C ASN A 127 3.19 22.12 -17.96
N ASP A 128 3.03 22.48 -16.69
CA ASP A 128 3.96 23.37 -15.98
C ASP A 128 5.38 22.79 -15.88
N LEU A 129 5.49 21.46 -15.76
CA LEU A 129 6.75 20.76 -15.84
C LEU A 129 7.36 20.87 -17.24
N MET A 130 6.57 20.66 -18.30
CA MET A 130 7.03 20.76 -19.70
C MET A 130 7.47 22.19 -20.06
N ASP A 131 6.73 23.20 -19.61
CA ASP A 131 7.02 24.63 -19.78
C ASP A 131 8.22 25.12 -18.96
N SER A 132 8.83 24.24 -18.15
CA SER A 132 9.94 24.57 -17.25
C SER A 132 9.60 25.62 -16.19
N LYS A 133 8.32 25.79 -15.83
CA LYS A 133 7.89 26.63 -14.70
C LYS A 133 8.30 25.99 -13.37
N ILE A 134 8.29 24.65 -13.32
CA ILE A 134 8.78 23.87 -12.19
C ILE A 134 10.30 23.68 -12.35
N ASN A 135 11.07 24.17 -11.37
CA ASN A 135 12.51 24.02 -11.37
C ASN A 135 12.90 22.56 -11.04
N THR A 136 13.44 21.85 -12.04
CA THR A 136 13.94 20.47 -11.89
C THR A 136 15.44 20.40 -11.55
N SER A 137 16.11 21.53 -11.42
CA SER A 137 17.54 21.59 -11.15
C SER A 137 17.85 21.18 -9.72
N TRP A 138 18.63 20.10 -9.56
CA TRP A 138 19.17 19.71 -8.27
C TRP A 138 20.57 20.28 -8.01
N TYR A 139 21.16 21.02 -8.96
CA TYR A 139 22.51 21.57 -8.83
C TYR A 139 22.65 22.65 -7.75
N HIS A 140 21.55 23.25 -7.32
CA HIS A 140 21.53 24.35 -6.34
C HIS A 140 20.62 24.04 -5.13
N ARG A 141 20.42 22.76 -4.79
CA ARG A 141 19.66 22.39 -3.58
C ARG A 141 20.49 22.72 -2.34
N ASN A 142 20.10 23.76 -1.62
CA ASN A 142 20.63 24.03 -0.29
C ASN A 142 20.05 22.96 0.66
N ASN A 143 20.93 22.12 1.22
CA ASN A 143 20.53 21.03 2.14
C ASN A 143 19.69 21.52 3.34
N ASP A 144 19.79 22.81 3.68
CA ASP A 144 19.18 23.38 4.88
C ASP A 144 17.81 24.07 4.63
N GLN A 145 17.39 24.27 3.37
CA GLN A 145 16.18 25.06 3.04
C GLN A 145 14.91 24.21 2.85
N ASP A 146 15.01 22.88 2.79
CA ASP A 146 13.88 21.99 2.46
C ASP A 146 13.04 21.55 3.67
N LEU A 147 13.19 22.20 4.82
CA LEU A 147 12.24 22.13 5.94
C LEU A 147 11.08 23.12 5.76
N GLN A 148 10.67 23.41 4.52
CA GLN A 148 9.34 23.99 4.33
C GLN A 148 8.35 23.09 5.05
N VAL A 149 7.59 23.68 5.97
CA VAL A 149 6.58 23.02 6.80
C VAL A 149 5.57 22.39 5.85
N ARG A 150 5.82 21.14 5.46
CA ARG A 150 4.88 20.37 4.66
C ARG A 150 3.62 20.31 5.50
N ILE A 151 2.54 20.91 5.00
CA ILE A 151 1.23 20.76 5.60
C ILE A 151 0.88 19.28 5.44
N LYS A 152 1.19 18.48 6.47
CA LYS A 152 0.94 17.05 6.48
C LYS A 152 -0.56 16.88 6.57
N GLN A 153 -1.14 16.21 5.58
CA GLN A 153 -2.52 15.76 5.72
C GLN A 153 -2.63 14.86 6.96
N PRO A 154 -3.77 14.93 7.68
CA PRO A 154 -3.97 14.06 8.83
C PRO A 154 -3.88 12.60 8.38
N HIS A 155 -3.21 11.78 9.18
CA HIS A 155 -3.13 10.34 8.91
C HIS A 155 -4.53 9.74 8.82
N GLN A 156 -4.78 8.85 7.87
CA GLN A 156 -6.11 8.26 7.63
C GLN A 156 -6.72 7.67 8.92
N GLN A 157 -5.90 6.98 9.71
CA GLN A 157 -6.33 6.42 11.00
C GLN A 157 -6.78 7.49 12.00
N ASN A 158 -6.19 8.70 11.99
CA ASN A 158 -6.63 9.77 12.88
C ASN A 158 -8.01 10.28 12.49
N VAL A 159 -8.31 10.33 11.19
CA VAL A 159 -9.63 10.69 10.68
C VAL A 159 -10.65 9.61 11.07
N GLU A 160 -10.34 8.34 10.85
CA GLU A 160 -11.23 7.23 11.22
C GLU A 160 -11.46 7.15 12.73
N ASN A 161 -10.42 7.33 13.55
CA ASN A 161 -10.53 7.34 15.01
C ASN A 161 -11.42 8.48 15.50
N ARG A 162 -11.30 9.67 14.88
CA ARG A 162 -12.16 10.81 15.21
C ARG A 162 -13.62 10.52 14.88
N ASN A 163 -13.91 9.94 13.71
CA ASN A 163 -15.27 9.58 13.34
C ASN A 163 -15.86 8.54 14.30
N LYS A 164 -15.08 7.48 14.62
CA LYS A 164 -15.49 6.46 15.60
C LYS A 164 -15.71 7.05 16.98
N PHE A 165 -14.87 8.00 17.40
CA PHE A 165 -15.04 8.68 18.66
C PHE A 165 -16.34 9.48 18.71
N GLU A 166 -16.66 10.20 17.64
CA GLU A 166 -17.92 10.94 17.51
C GLU A 166 -19.14 10.01 17.52
N GLU A 167 -19.06 8.85 16.87
CA GLU A 167 -20.11 7.82 16.87
C GLU A 167 -20.31 7.17 18.25
N LEU A 168 -19.21 6.85 18.96
CA LEU A 168 -19.26 6.15 20.25
C LEU A 168 -19.62 7.08 21.42
N LYS A 169 -19.34 8.39 21.32
CA LYS A 169 -19.61 9.37 22.36
C LYS A 169 -21.08 9.42 22.82
N PRO A 170 -22.10 9.51 21.95
CA PRO A 170 -23.50 9.51 22.38
C PRO A 170 -23.91 8.17 23.00
N ILE A 171 -23.41 7.05 22.46
CA ILE A 171 -23.68 5.71 23.01
C ILE A 171 -23.12 5.60 24.43
N PHE A 172 -21.89 6.07 24.63
CA PHE A 172 -21.25 6.10 25.94
C PHE A 172 -22.05 6.97 26.93
N GLN A 173 -22.54 8.14 26.50
CA GLN A 173 -23.37 9.00 27.34
C GLN A 173 -24.67 8.31 27.75
N ARG A 174 -25.39 7.67 26.80
CA ARG A 174 -26.61 6.92 27.09
C ARG A 174 -26.38 5.76 28.05
N LEU A 175 -25.34 4.95 27.81
CA LEU A 175 -25.01 3.83 28.70
C LEU A 175 -24.62 4.31 30.09
N LYS A 176 -23.96 5.47 30.18
CA LYS A 176 -23.61 6.09 31.46
C LYS A 176 -24.86 6.52 32.23
N THR A 177 -25.81 7.21 31.57
CA THR A 177 -27.05 7.62 32.23
C THR A 177 -27.86 6.41 32.70
N GLU A 178 -27.96 5.37 31.87
CA GLU A 178 -28.65 4.13 32.24
C GLU A 178 -27.98 3.48 33.46
N ASN A 179 -26.64 3.38 33.47
CA ASN A 179 -25.91 2.85 34.62
C ASN A 179 -26.12 3.70 35.89
N ASP A 180 -26.17 5.03 35.77
CA ASP A 180 -26.43 5.93 36.90
C ASP A 180 -27.87 5.74 37.43
N GLU A 181 -28.85 5.55 36.55
CA GLU A 181 -30.24 5.20 36.92
C GLU A 181 -30.33 3.86 37.66
N TRP A 182 -29.65 2.82 37.16
CA TRP A 182 -29.58 1.52 37.83
C TRP A 182 -28.95 1.63 39.22
N ASN A 183 -27.86 2.40 39.35
CA ASN A 183 -27.22 2.62 40.65
C ASN A 183 -28.13 3.36 41.63
N ASN A 184 -28.90 4.35 41.16
CA ASN A 184 -29.88 5.06 41.99
C ASN A 184 -30.97 4.11 42.48
N LEU A 185 -31.54 3.29 41.60
CA LEU A 185 -32.57 2.31 41.95
C LEU A 185 -32.05 1.27 42.97
N ILE A 186 -30.82 0.80 42.80
CA ILE A 186 -30.16 -0.09 43.78
C ILE A 186 -30.03 0.62 45.13
N ASN A 187 -29.62 1.89 45.15
CA ASN A 187 -29.50 2.67 46.39
C ASN A 187 -30.86 2.89 47.06
N GLU A 188 -31.91 3.19 46.30
CA GLU A 188 -33.28 3.33 46.80
C GLU A 188 -33.75 2.03 47.45
N ILE A 189 -33.61 0.90 46.75
CA ILE A 189 -33.95 -0.43 47.27
C ILE A 189 -33.14 -0.75 48.53
N ASN A 190 -31.83 -0.50 48.54
CA ASN A 190 -30.99 -0.72 49.72
C ASN A 190 -31.41 0.17 50.90
N SER A 191 -31.81 1.42 50.66
CA SER A 191 -32.31 2.32 51.69
C SER A 191 -33.66 1.85 52.26
N PHE A 192 -34.53 1.31 51.40
CA PHE A 192 -35.81 0.73 51.77
C PHE A 192 -35.61 -0.54 52.63
N HIS A 193 -34.74 -1.45 52.20
CA HIS A 193 -34.37 -2.63 52.99
C HIS A 193 -33.78 -2.24 54.34
N SER A 194 -32.88 -1.25 54.41
CA SER A 194 -32.35 -0.76 55.69
C SER A 194 -33.45 -0.22 56.61
N SER A 195 -34.49 0.41 56.05
CA SER A 195 -35.63 0.94 56.80
C SER A 195 -36.53 -0.17 57.32
N ILE A 196 -36.79 -1.20 56.50
CA ILE A 196 -37.49 -2.43 56.92
C ILE A 196 -36.71 -3.12 58.05
N ASP A 197 -35.41 -3.33 57.90
CA ASP A 197 -34.59 -3.98 58.92
C ASP A 197 -34.64 -3.25 60.27
N LYS A 198 -34.67 -1.91 60.23
CA LYS A 198 -34.85 -1.08 61.44
C LYS A 198 -36.24 -1.23 62.04
N ALA A 199 -37.29 -1.31 61.21
CA ALA A 199 -38.67 -1.52 61.67
C ALA A 199 -38.86 -2.91 62.29
N VAL A 200 -38.34 -3.96 61.65
CA VAL A 200 -38.37 -5.35 62.15
C VAL A 200 -37.64 -5.46 63.50
N LYS A 201 -36.47 -4.81 63.65
CA LYS A 201 -35.76 -4.75 64.94
C LYS A 201 -36.56 -4.05 66.03
N LYS A 202 -37.33 -3.00 65.71
CA LYS A 202 -38.25 -2.34 66.65
C LYS A 202 -39.45 -3.22 67.03
N VAL A 203 -39.99 -4.00 66.09
CA VAL A 203 -41.08 -4.97 66.35
C VAL A 203 -40.60 -6.08 67.29
N SER A 204 -39.38 -6.59 67.12
CA SER A 204 -38.77 -7.57 68.03
C SER A 204 -38.52 -7.02 69.44
N GLN A 205 -38.60 -5.71 69.66
CA GLN A 205 -38.35 -5.04 70.94
C GLN A 205 -39.63 -4.59 71.68
N GLY A 206 -40.83 -5.01 71.22
CA GLY A 206 -42.03 -5.02 72.06
C GLY A 206 -43.01 -3.86 71.91
N ASN A 207 -43.25 -3.35 70.70
CA ASN A 207 -44.36 -2.43 70.42
C ASN A 207 -45.31 -3.00 69.37
N ASN A 208 -46.44 -3.54 69.83
CA ASN A 208 -47.56 -3.98 68.99
C ASN A 208 -48.44 -2.78 68.65
N ASN A 209 -48.19 -2.15 67.50
CA ASN A 209 -49.21 -1.58 66.59
C ASN A 209 -48.54 -0.65 65.57
N ILE A 210 -48.29 -1.15 64.35
CA ILE A 210 -48.21 -0.30 63.15
C ILE A 210 -48.88 -1.05 61.99
N PHE A 211 -49.92 -0.46 61.44
CA PHE A 211 -50.58 -0.88 60.21
C PHE A 211 -49.71 -0.39 59.04
N LEU A 212 -48.93 -1.29 58.45
CA LEU A 212 -48.31 -1.08 57.14
C LEU A 212 -49.30 -1.61 56.09
N VAL A 213 -50.33 -0.82 55.78
CA VAL A 213 -50.95 -0.95 54.46
C VAL A 213 -50.06 -0.20 53.48
N PRO A 214 -49.64 -0.85 52.38
CA PRO A 214 -49.03 -0.14 51.27
C PRO A 214 -50.00 0.96 50.85
N ASP A 215 -49.55 2.22 50.81
CA ASP A 215 -50.20 3.19 49.93
C ASP A 215 -50.31 2.49 48.56
N GLU A 216 -51.54 2.43 48.07
CA GLU A 216 -51.98 1.66 46.92
C GLU A 216 -50.86 1.59 45.88
N VAL A 217 -50.27 0.40 45.72
CA VAL A 217 -49.61 0.08 44.46
C VAL A 217 -50.70 0.22 43.43
N ASP A 218 -50.68 1.32 42.69
CA ASP A 218 -51.58 1.57 41.59
C ASP A 218 -51.35 0.47 40.54
N MET A 219 -52.12 -0.60 40.68
CA MET A 219 -52.11 -1.74 39.76
C MET A 219 -52.61 -1.35 38.36
N THR A 220 -53.07 -0.11 38.15
CA THR A 220 -53.41 0.40 36.81
C THR A 220 -52.18 0.74 35.97
N VAL A 221 -51.00 0.92 36.60
CA VAL A 221 -49.74 1.24 35.89
C VAL A 221 -49.10 0.01 35.23
N LEU A 222 -49.43 -1.20 35.69
CA LEU A 222 -49.15 -2.44 34.95
C LEU A 222 -50.27 -2.66 33.92
N HIS A 223 -50.25 -1.85 32.86
CA HIS A 223 -51.04 -2.09 31.65
C HIS A 223 -50.97 -3.58 31.30
N VAL A 224 -52.10 -4.18 30.90
CA VAL A 224 -52.19 -5.60 30.49
C VAL A 224 -51.12 -5.95 29.43
N ASP A 225 -50.73 -4.97 28.62
CA ASP A 225 -49.64 -5.08 27.63
C ASP A 225 -48.25 -5.27 28.25
N ASN A 226 -47.97 -4.68 29.42
CA ASN A 226 -46.73 -4.89 30.16
C ASN A 226 -46.68 -6.28 30.80
N LEU A 227 -47.81 -6.79 31.31
CA LEU A 227 -47.88 -8.18 31.79
C LEU A 227 -47.71 -9.18 30.65
N TYR A 228 -48.34 -8.92 29.50
CA TYR A 228 -48.19 -9.75 28.30
C TYR A 228 -46.73 -9.78 27.82
N THR A 229 -46.06 -8.63 27.75
CA THR A 229 -44.65 -8.55 27.33
C THR A 229 -43.70 -9.23 28.32
N ILE A 230 -43.90 -9.07 29.63
CA ILE A 230 -43.09 -9.75 30.65
C ILE A 230 -43.28 -11.27 30.56
N LEU A 231 -44.52 -11.76 30.45
CA LEU A 231 -44.81 -13.19 30.32
C LEU A 231 -44.29 -13.77 29.00
N TYR A 232 -44.41 -13.01 27.91
CA TYR A 232 -43.89 -13.38 26.59
C TYR A 232 -42.36 -13.49 26.61
N ASN A 233 -41.67 -12.52 27.20
CA ASN A 233 -40.22 -12.52 27.33
C ASN A 233 -39.73 -13.67 28.24
N ALA A 234 -40.42 -13.93 29.36
CA ALA A 234 -40.12 -15.05 30.23
C ALA A 234 -40.30 -16.41 29.53
N SER A 235 -41.37 -16.56 28.74
CA SER A 235 -41.61 -17.75 27.92
C SER A 235 -40.52 -17.93 26.86
N SER A 236 -40.19 -16.87 26.13
CA SER A 236 -39.14 -16.88 25.10
C SER A 236 -37.77 -17.24 25.69
N TYR A 237 -37.42 -16.69 26.86
CA TYR A 237 -36.21 -17.04 27.57
C TYR A 237 -36.18 -18.53 27.95
N ASN A 238 -37.29 -19.05 28.49
CA ASN A 238 -37.39 -20.46 28.84
C ASN A 238 -37.20 -21.37 27.60
N THR A 239 -37.85 -21.06 26.48
CA THR A 239 -37.66 -21.79 25.21
C THR A 239 -36.22 -21.68 24.69
N ALA A 240 -35.60 -20.50 24.78
CA ALA A 240 -34.21 -20.30 24.38
C ALA A 240 -33.25 -21.14 25.25
N THR A 241 -33.47 -21.21 26.57
CA THR A 241 -32.66 -22.06 27.45
C THR A 241 -32.86 -23.54 27.18
N GLN A 242 -34.09 -23.98 26.91
CA GLN A 242 -34.38 -25.36 26.55
C GLN A 242 -33.67 -25.76 25.26
N THR A 243 -33.81 -24.96 24.20
CA THR A 243 -33.15 -25.24 22.90
C THR A 243 -31.62 -25.22 23.01
N TYR A 244 -31.06 -24.35 23.85
CA TYR A 244 -29.62 -24.37 24.15
C TYR A 244 -29.20 -25.69 24.80
N CYS A 245 -29.93 -26.13 25.82
CA CYS A 245 -29.67 -27.39 26.52
C CYS A 245 -29.80 -28.60 25.58
N GLU A 246 -30.83 -28.64 24.72
CA GLU A 246 -31.00 -29.70 23.73
C GLU A 246 -29.84 -29.74 22.73
N ASN A 247 -29.41 -28.59 22.20
CA ASN A 247 -28.27 -28.50 21.30
C ASN A 247 -26.95 -28.92 21.97
N LEU A 248 -26.76 -28.55 23.23
CA LEU A 248 -25.62 -28.99 24.03
C LEU A 248 -25.63 -30.52 24.17
N LEU A 249 -26.78 -31.11 24.48
CA LEU A 249 -26.95 -32.55 24.66
C LEU A 249 -26.68 -33.31 23.34
N ILE A 250 -27.19 -32.81 22.21
CA ILE A 250 -26.90 -33.36 20.87
C ILE A 250 -25.40 -33.32 20.57
N LYS A 251 -24.72 -32.21 20.85
CA LYS A 251 -23.27 -32.09 20.66
C LYS A 251 -22.50 -33.06 21.54
N LEU A 252 -22.90 -33.22 22.81
CA LEU A 252 -22.28 -34.18 23.72
C LEU A 252 -22.48 -35.61 23.25
N LEU A 253 -23.69 -35.98 22.83
CA LEU A 253 -23.96 -37.31 22.26
C LEU A 253 -23.17 -37.56 20.98
N ALA A 254 -23.03 -36.57 20.10
CA ALA A 254 -22.19 -36.68 18.90
C ALA A 254 -20.71 -36.92 19.24
N VAL A 255 -20.18 -36.22 20.25
CA VAL A 255 -18.81 -36.43 20.74
C VAL A 255 -18.64 -37.82 21.35
N ILE A 256 -19.61 -38.28 22.15
CA ILE A 256 -19.59 -39.62 22.74
C ILE A 256 -19.65 -40.69 21.64
N ARG A 257 -20.55 -40.55 20.66
CA ARG A 257 -20.66 -41.45 19.51
C ARG A 257 -19.37 -41.51 18.70
N LYS A 258 -18.76 -40.36 18.41
CA LYS A 258 -17.46 -40.28 17.72
C LYS A 258 -16.33 -40.94 18.52
N ARG A 259 -16.36 -40.86 19.85
CA ARG A 259 -15.41 -41.57 20.72
C ARG A 259 -15.64 -43.08 20.71
N GLN A 260 -16.90 -43.52 20.73
CA GLN A 260 -17.28 -44.93 20.63
C GLN A 260 -16.86 -45.54 19.29
N GLU A 261 -17.09 -44.83 18.17
CA GLU A 261 -16.62 -45.20 16.83
C GLU A 261 -15.09 -45.28 16.75
N LYS A 262 -14.40 -44.36 17.44
CA LYS A 262 -12.93 -44.40 17.54
C LYS A 262 -12.45 -45.60 18.36
N SER A 263 -13.10 -45.96 19.46
CA SER A 263 -12.74 -47.16 20.25
C SER A 263 -13.10 -48.47 19.56
N SER A 264 -14.19 -48.52 18.78
CA SER A 264 -14.52 -49.70 17.98
C SER A 264 -13.56 -49.89 16.80
N ASN A 265 -13.12 -48.79 16.16
CA ASN A 265 -12.11 -48.87 15.10
C ASN A 265 -10.71 -49.21 15.61
N ILE A 266 -10.39 -48.88 16.88
CA ILE A 266 -9.15 -49.32 17.53
C ILE A 266 -9.19 -50.82 17.87
N SER A 267 -10.37 -51.43 17.95
CA SER A 267 -10.53 -52.87 18.23
C SER A 267 -10.53 -53.76 16.98
N ILE A 268 -10.38 -53.19 15.77
CA ILE A 268 -10.33 -53.93 14.49
C ILE A 268 -8.91 -53.93 13.88
N GLU A 269 -7.96 -53.19 14.46
CA GLU A 269 -6.58 -53.08 13.96
C GLU A 269 -5.53 -53.78 14.85
N THR A 270 -5.95 -54.74 15.66
CA THR A 270 -5.04 -55.71 16.30
C THR A 270 -5.58 -57.11 16.11
N ASP A 271 -4.79 -57.94 15.44
CA ASP A 271 -4.96 -59.37 15.14
C ASP A 271 -5.67 -59.72 13.82
N GLU A 272 -4.96 -59.55 12.69
CA GLU A 272 -4.43 -60.63 11.82
C GLU A 272 -3.64 -60.09 10.62
#